data_AF-K0CF67-F1
#
_entry.id   AF-K0CF67-F1
#
_cell.length_a   1.000
_cell.length_b   1.000
_cell.length_c   1.000
_cell.angle_alpha   90.00
_cell.angle_beta   90.00
_cell.angle_gamma   90.00
#
_symmetry.space_group_name_H-M   'P 1'
#
loop_
_entity.id
_entity.type
_entity.pdbx_description
1 polymer ?
#
loop_
_entity_poly.entity_id
_entity_poly.type
_entity_poly.pdbx_seq_one_letter_code
_entity_poly.pdbx_strand_id
1 'polypeptide(L)'
;MVMSEACCFGLGAGLGITYVETAASNTPFIVHVRSMEFEENVFNTLDVPFSWRSYRDQRSANTDLKGGLNENRPALLLTDIFHLPYFQSSTHFPGHAIVAWLYDEERDEVLVSDTERPGLIAVSTANLADAHFSTAPPFIHNGNLFAPEAIKASVTPERIRRAIFDNAYALANGDRFSGLTALDTWIDGLSHWAADENWRWSLRFAYQVIEKRGTGGAGFRTLYADFLEEASARITVVRDAKLVELMRGAAAAWSGLAAVLKMASEATTFPSADIELAINRVKSHESRYVKRALDALG
;
A
#
# COMPACT_ATOMS: atom_id res chain seq x y z
N MET A 1 5.60 19.42 -11.14
CA MET A 1 6.33 18.60 -10.17
C MET A 1 7.03 17.48 -10.92
N VAL A 2 8.21 17.02 -10.51
CA VAL A 2 8.71 15.74 -11.01
C VAL A 2 7.80 14.65 -10.46
N MET A 3 7.43 13.66 -11.26
CA MET A 3 6.66 12.49 -10.80
C MET A 3 7.62 11.54 -10.07
N SER A 4 8.03 11.92 -8.86
CA SER A 4 8.75 11.02 -7.95
C SER A 4 7.80 9.96 -7.38
N GLU A 5 8.36 8.90 -6.79
CA GLU A 5 7.57 7.89 -6.09
C GLU A 5 6.73 8.51 -4.95
N ALA A 6 7.31 9.44 -4.20
CA ALA A 6 6.60 10.18 -3.15
C ALA A 6 5.43 10.99 -3.73
N CYS A 7 5.66 11.72 -4.83
CA CYS A 7 4.60 12.44 -5.56
C CYS A 7 3.46 11.51 -5.96
N CYS A 8 3.74 10.37 -6.59
CA CYS A 8 2.73 9.38 -6.96
C CYS A 8 1.97 8.88 -5.73
N PHE A 9 2.69 8.53 -4.66
CA PHE A 9 2.10 8.04 -3.42
C PHE A 9 1.13 9.06 -2.78
N GLY A 10 1.55 10.32 -2.76
CA GLY A 10 0.75 11.44 -2.25
C GLY A 10 -0.50 11.71 -3.06
N LEU A 11 -0.39 11.75 -4.40
CA LEU A 11 -1.52 11.95 -5.31
C LEU A 11 -2.57 10.84 -5.20
N GLY A 12 -2.16 9.62 -4.88
CA GLY A 12 -3.08 8.50 -4.67
C GLY A 12 -3.75 8.46 -3.29
N ALA A 13 -3.61 9.50 -2.47
CA ALA A 13 -4.04 9.46 -1.07
C ALA A 13 -3.54 8.18 -0.38
N GLY A 14 -2.26 7.84 -0.58
CA GLY A 14 -1.72 6.51 -0.34
C GLY A 14 -1.68 6.04 1.11
N LEU A 15 -1.85 6.93 2.11
CA LEU A 15 -1.88 6.50 3.51
C LEU A 15 -3.18 5.76 3.82
N GLY A 16 -3.06 4.59 4.45
CA GLY A 16 -4.19 3.86 5.01
C GLY A 16 -3.92 3.44 6.45
N ILE A 17 -4.99 3.03 7.12
CA ILE A 17 -4.96 2.25 8.36
C ILE A 17 -6.13 1.29 8.22
N THR A 18 -5.85 -0.01 8.19
CA THR A 18 -6.87 -1.05 8.10
C THR A 18 -6.56 -2.12 9.12
N TYR A 19 -7.58 -2.54 9.86
CA TYR A 19 -7.50 -3.63 10.83
C TYR A 19 -8.66 -4.58 10.59
N VAL A 20 -8.34 -5.85 10.30
CA VAL A 20 -9.35 -6.89 10.08
C VAL A 20 -8.93 -8.16 10.81
N GLU A 21 -9.89 -8.80 11.46
CA GLU A 21 -9.74 -10.13 12.02
C GLU A 21 -10.41 -11.14 11.07
N THR A 22 -9.65 -12.15 10.62
CA THR A 22 -10.16 -13.22 9.77
C THR A 22 -10.14 -14.53 10.53
N ALA A 23 -11.31 -15.08 10.84
CA ALA A 23 -11.41 -16.37 11.50
C ALA A 23 -10.83 -17.49 10.62
N ALA A 24 -10.20 -18.49 11.26
CA ALA A 24 -9.68 -19.70 10.60
C ALA A 24 -8.64 -19.46 9.49
N SER A 25 -7.85 -18.39 9.59
CA SER A 25 -6.70 -18.10 8.73
C SER A 25 -5.38 -18.37 9.46
N ASN A 26 -4.33 -18.74 8.73
CA ASN A 26 -2.95 -18.76 9.24
C ASN A 26 -2.43 -17.36 9.60
N THR A 27 -3.16 -16.32 9.19
CA THR A 27 -2.91 -14.91 9.48
C THR A 27 -4.21 -14.29 9.99
N PRO A 28 -4.60 -14.55 11.25
CA PRO A 28 -5.91 -14.16 11.75
C PRO A 28 -6.05 -12.66 11.96
N PHE A 29 -4.94 -11.93 12.11
CA PHE A 29 -4.95 -10.49 12.30
C PHE A 29 -4.23 -9.79 11.14
N ILE A 30 -4.97 -8.97 10.40
CA ILE A 30 -4.47 -8.23 9.25
C ILE A 30 -4.42 -6.76 9.62
N VAL A 31 -3.20 -6.22 9.65
CA VAL A 31 -2.94 -4.79 9.68
C VAL A 31 -2.46 -4.37 8.29
N HIS A 32 -3.05 -3.33 7.72
CA HIS A 32 -2.60 -2.73 6.47
C HIS A 32 -2.48 -1.21 6.63
N VAL A 33 -1.48 -0.63 5.98
CA VAL A 33 -1.03 0.77 6.22
C VAL A 33 -1.03 1.63 4.95
N ARG A 34 -1.46 1.04 3.83
CA ARG A 34 -1.66 1.73 2.55
C ARG A 34 -3.15 1.83 2.25
N SER A 35 -3.56 2.86 1.53
CA SER A 35 -4.92 2.96 1.01
C SER A 35 -5.25 1.78 0.10
N MET A 36 -6.45 1.22 0.26
CA MET A 36 -6.93 0.10 -0.54
C MET A 36 -7.28 0.52 -1.98
N GLU A 37 -7.65 1.79 -2.19
CA GLU A 37 -7.95 2.35 -3.51
C GLU A 37 -6.77 3.14 -4.10
N PHE A 38 -5.53 2.87 -3.65
CA PHE A 38 -4.36 3.69 -4.00
C PHE A 38 -4.21 3.88 -5.52
N GLU A 39 -4.18 2.81 -6.30
CA GLU A 39 -3.98 2.88 -7.74
C GLU A 39 -5.11 3.69 -8.42
N GLU A 40 -6.36 3.42 -8.08
CA GLU A 40 -7.52 4.16 -8.58
C GLU A 40 -7.44 5.64 -8.24
N ASN A 41 -7.07 5.99 -7.02
CA ASN A 41 -6.94 7.37 -6.57
C ASN A 41 -5.82 8.11 -7.31
N VAL A 42 -4.69 7.46 -7.62
CA VAL A 42 -3.61 8.09 -8.42
C VAL A 42 -4.15 8.51 -9.77
N PHE A 43 -4.79 7.59 -10.49
CA PHE A 43 -5.27 7.84 -11.84
C PHE A 43 -6.45 8.82 -11.86
N ASN A 44 -7.41 8.69 -10.94
CA ASN A 44 -8.51 9.64 -10.79
C ASN A 44 -7.99 11.06 -10.47
N THR A 45 -7.00 11.18 -9.58
CA THR A 45 -6.35 12.47 -9.27
C THR A 45 -5.61 13.05 -10.47
N LEU A 46 -5.27 12.25 -11.48
CA LEU A 46 -4.63 12.68 -12.73
C LEU A 46 -5.61 12.82 -13.91
N ASP A 47 -6.92 12.67 -13.68
CA ASP A 47 -7.98 12.61 -14.71
C ASP A 47 -7.75 11.52 -15.76
N VAL A 48 -7.14 10.41 -15.36
CA VAL A 48 -6.99 9.22 -16.18
C VAL A 48 -8.07 8.22 -15.76
N PRO A 49 -9.05 7.89 -16.64
CA PRO A 49 -10.07 6.90 -16.30
C PRO A 49 -9.42 5.56 -15.95
N PHE A 50 -9.67 5.10 -14.73
CA PHE A 50 -9.12 3.86 -14.22
C PHE A 50 -10.19 2.82 -14.03
N SER A 51 -9.89 1.60 -14.45
CA SER A 51 -10.61 0.42 -14.01
C SER A 51 -9.72 -0.81 -14.17
N TRP A 52 -9.74 -1.67 -13.16
CA TRP A 52 -9.19 -3.00 -13.32
C TRP A 52 -10.07 -3.80 -14.28
N ARG A 53 -9.47 -4.33 -15.35
CA ARG A 53 -10.13 -5.37 -16.14
C ARG A 53 -10.17 -6.66 -15.33
N SER A 54 -11.21 -7.46 -15.54
CA SER A 54 -11.29 -8.82 -15.02
C SER A 54 -11.76 -9.75 -16.13
N TYR A 55 -11.27 -10.98 -16.11
CA TYR A 55 -11.45 -11.94 -17.18
C TYR A 55 -12.05 -13.23 -16.61
N ARG A 56 -12.76 -13.97 -17.46
CA ARG A 56 -13.35 -15.26 -17.08
C ARG A 56 -12.32 -16.38 -16.94
N ASP A 57 -11.19 -16.24 -17.65
CA ASP A 57 -10.15 -17.25 -17.74
C ASP A 57 -8.79 -16.60 -18.01
N GLN A 58 -7.74 -17.29 -17.58
CA GLN A 58 -6.34 -16.88 -17.69
C GLN A 58 -5.89 -16.68 -19.15
N ARG A 59 -6.42 -17.48 -20.09
CA ARG A 59 -6.09 -17.36 -21.51
C ARG A 59 -6.52 -16.00 -22.07
N SER A 60 -7.70 -15.55 -21.72
CA SER A 60 -8.25 -14.27 -22.17
C SER A 60 -7.46 -13.09 -21.59
N ALA A 61 -7.10 -13.15 -20.30
CA ALA A 61 -6.27 -12.14 -19.65
C ALA A 61 -4.89 -12.02 -20.33
N ASN A 62 -4.23 -13.15 -20.58
CA ASN A 62 -2.94 -13.18 -21.27
C ASN A 62 -2.99 -12.67 -22.70
N THR A 63 -4.06 -12.98 -23.43
CA THR A 63 -4.24 -12.53 -24.82
C THR A 63 -4.31 -11.01 -24.87
N ASP A 64 -5.08 -10.40 -23.96
CA ASP A 64 -5.22 -8.94 -23.87
C ASP A 64 -3.92 -8.27 -23.39
N LEU A 65 -3.22 -8.86 -22.42
CA LEU A 65 -1.90 -8.41 -21.98
C LEU A 65 -0.89 -8.38 -23.13
N LYS A 66 -0.73 -9.50 -23.85
CA LYS A 66 0.19 -9.59 -25.00
C LYS A 66 -0.21 -8.58 -26.09
N GLY A 67 -1.50 -8.43 -26.36
CA GLY A 67 -2.03 -7.43 -27.30
C GLY A 67 -1.61 -6.00 -26.94
N GLY A 68 -1.84 -5.58 -25.68
CA GLY A 68 -1.44 -4.25 -25.21
C GLY A 68 0.07 -4.02 -25.27
N LEU A 69 0.87 -5.01 -24.87
CA LEU A 69 2.33 -4.91 -24.93
C LEU A 69 2.86 -4.79 -26.37
N ASN A 70 2.28 -5.53 -27.32
CA ASN A 70 2.63 -5.43 -28.74
C ASN A 70 2.29 -4.05 -29.35
N GLU A 71 1.36 -3.33 -28.73
CA GLU A 71 1.01 -1.94 -29.07
C GLU A 71 1.87 -0.91 -28.30
N ASN A 72 2.91 -1.35 -27.59
CA ASN A 72 3.75 -0.52 -26.71
C ASN A 72 2.98 0.16 -25.58
N ARG A 73 1.98 -0.52 -25.03
CA ARG A 73 1.23 -0.07 -23.85
C ARG A 73 1.63 -0.88 -22.62
N PRO A 74 2.53 -0.36 -21.76
CA PRO A 74 2.84 -1.00 -20.48
C PRO A 74 1.55 -1.20 -19.67
N ALA A 75 1.48 -2.34 -18.98
CA ALA A 75 0.31 -2.73 -18.22
C ALA A 75 0.63 -2.79 -16.74
N LEU A 76 -0.15 -2.08 -15.93
CA LEU A 76 -0.19 -2.31 -14.49
C LEU A 76 -0.95 -3.61 -14.23
N LEU A 77 -0.37 -4.48 -13.42
CA LEU A 77 -0.93 -5.78 -13.04
C LEU A 77 -1.02 -5.88 -11.52
N LEU A 78 -2.11 -6.46 -11.01
CA LEU A 78 -2.15 -6.97 -9.65
C LEU A 78 -1.76 -8.45 -9.68
N THR A 79 -0.82 -8.84 -8.85
CA THR A 79 -0.16 -10.14 -8.91
C THR A 79 0.01 -10.81 -7.56
N ASP A 80 0.16 -12.13 -7.60
CA ASP A 80 0.55 -12.97 -6.49
C ASP A 80 2.05 -13.26 -6.49
N ILE A 81 2.73 -12.80 -5.44
CA ILE A 81 4.18 -12.96 -5.29
C ILE A 81 4.62 -14.43 -5.27
N PHE A 82 3.72 -15.36 -4.95
CA PHE A 82 4.00 -16.80 -4.99
C PHE A 82 4.43 -17.27 -6.39
N HIS A 83 3.83 -16.70 -7.43
CA HIS A 83 4.10 -17.06 -8.82
C HIS A 83 5.20 -16.20 -9.46
N LEU A 84 5.74 -15.20 -8.76
CA LEU A 84 6.83 -14.35 -9.24
C LEU A 84 8.19 -14.97 -8.83
N PRO A 85 8.98 -15.52 -9.78
CA PRO A 85 10.14 -16.36 -9.45
C PRO A 85 11.23 -15.66 -8.64
N TYR A 86 11.38 -14.35 -8.81
CA TYR A 86 12.40 -13.54 -8.14
C TYR A 86 12.08 -13.22 -6.67
N PHE A 87 10.87 -13.52 -6.18
CA PHE A 87 10.57 -13.46 -4.75
C PHE A 87 10.92 -14.77 -4.02
N GLN A 88 10.92 -15.91 -4.73
CA GLN A 88 11.13 -17.23 -4.13
C GLN A 88 10.21 -17.48 -2.91
N SER A 89 8.98 -16.94 -2.96
CA SER A 89 8.02 -17.03 -1.87
C SER A 89 7.37 -18.41 -1.82
N SER A 90 7.18 -18.95 -0.62
CA SER A 90 6.33 -20.13 -0.37
C SER A 90 4.94 -19.76 0.15
N THR A 91 4.56 -18.48 0.07
CA THR A 91 3.30 -17.96 0.61
C THR A 91 2.59 -17.09 -0.44
N HIS A 92 1.30 -17.36 -0.64
CA HIS A 92 0.42 -16.56 -1.48
C HIS A 92 0.24 -15.15 -0.90
N PHE A 93 0.40 -14.14 -1.76
CA PHE A 93 0.07 -12.75 -1.46
C PHE A 93 -0.37 -12.05 -2.76
N PRO A 94 -1.64 -12.23 -3.18
CA PRO A 94 -2.23 -11.69 -4.41
C PRO A 94 -2.56 -10.19 -4.37
N GLY A 95 -1.73 -9.41 -3.67
CA GLY A 95 -1.92 -7.98 -3.46
C GLY A 95 -0.75 -7.12 -3.95
N HIS A 96 0.12 -7.68 -4.80
CA HIS A 96 1.36 -7.02 -5.21
C HIS A 96 1.25 -6.44 -6.62
N ALA A 97 1.44 -5.13 -6.77
CA ALA A 97 1.32 -4.46 -8.05
C ALA A 97 2.67 -4.36 -8.77
N ILE A 98 2.71 -4.75 -10.04
CA ILE A 98 3.90 -4.65 -10.91
C ILE A 98 3.52 -4.05 -12.26
N VAL A 99 4.51 -3.62 -13.04
CA VAL A 99 4.30 -3.15 -14.41
C VAL A 99 4.89 -4.15 -15.40
N ALA A 100 4.06 -4.74 -16.25
CA ALA A 100 4.52 -5.44 -17.46
C ALA A 100 4.91 -4.41 -18.52
N TRP A 101 6.14 -4.50 -19.01
CA TRP A 101 6.76 -3.46 -19.84
C TRP A 101 6.88 -3.85 -21.31
N LEU A 102 7.41 -5.05 -21.59
CA LEU A 102 7.67 -5.52 -22.94
C LEU A 102 7.48 -7.03 -23.02
N TYR A 103 6.86 -7.52 -24.09
CA TYR A 103 6.78 -8.94 -24.41
C TYR A 103 7.93 -9.32 -25.36
N ASP A 104 8.76 -10.27 -24.93
CA ASP A 104 9.79 -10.93 -25.75
C ASP A 104 9.18 -12.22 -26.34
N GLU A 105 8.79 -12.16 -27.60
CA GLU A 105 8.17 -13.29 -28.30
C GLU A 105 9.15 -14.44 -28.56
N GLU A 106 10.45 -14.17 -28.73
CA GLU A 106 11.45 -15.22 -28.98
C GLU A 106 11.67 -16.10 -27.75
N ARG A 107 11.60 -15.50 -26.55
CA ARG A 107 11.78 -16.19 -25.27
C ARG A 107 10.47 -16.62 -24.60
N ASP A 108 9.33 -16.14 -25.10
CA ASP A 108 8.01 -16.26 -24.45
C ASP A 108 8.06 -15.74 -22.99
N GLU A 109 8.65 -14.56 -22.83
CA GLU A 109 8.86 -13.88 -21.55
C GLU A 109 8.29 -12.45 -21.61
N VAL A 110 7.91 -11.92 -20.45
CA VAL A 110 7.56 -10.52 -20.28
C VAL A 110 8.59 -9.88 -19.37
N LEU A 111 9.16 -8.76 -19.81
CA LEU A 111 9.98 -7.90 -18.98
C LEU A 111 9.06 -7.08 -18.08
N VAL A 112 9.23 -7.22 -16.77
CA VAL A 112 8.45 -6.50 -15.76
C VAL A 112 9.33 -5.53 -14.97
N SER A 113 8.74 -4.42 -14.54
CA SER A 113 9.29 -3.52 -13.52
C SER A 113 8.58 -3.78 -12.20
N ASP A 114 9.36 -3.91 -11.13
CA ASP A 114 8.87 -4.11 -9.77
C ASP A 114 9.60 -3.19 -8.79
N THR A 115 8.93 -2.83 -7.71
CA THR A 115 9.44 -2.00 -6.62
C THR A 115 10.70 -2.65 -6.02
N GLU A 116 11.67 -1.84 -5.59
CA GLU A 116 12.97 -2.29 -5.04
C GLU A 116 13.89 -3.03 -6.03
N ARG A 117 13.54 -3.09 -7.32
CA ARG A 117 14.36 -3.71 -8.37
C ARG A 117 14.78 -2.63 -9.38
N PRO A 118 16.09 -2.37 -9.55
CA PRO A 118 16.55 -1.23 -10.34
C PRO A 118 16.38 -1.40 -11.86
N GLY A 119 16.14 -2.62 -12.34
CA GLY A 119 16.03 -2.93 -13.75
C GLY A 119 14.87 -3.87 -14.04
N LEU A 120 14.57 -4.03 -15.33
CA LEU A 120 13.54 -4.96 -15.80
C LEU A 120 13.94 -6.41 -15.50
N ILE A 121 12.95 -7.21 -15.13
CA ILE A 121 13.11 -8.63 -14.80
C ILE A 121 12.32 -9.44 -15.81
N ALA A 122 12.94 -10.47 -16.41
CA ALA A 122 12.24 -11.40 -17.27
C ALA A 122 11.41 -12.38 -16.42
N VAL A 123 10.13 -12.53 -16.78
CA VAL A 123 9.20 -13.50 -16.20
C VAL A 123 8.56 -14.27 -17.34
N SER A 124 8.58 -15.60 -17.29
CA SER A 124 7.89 -16.41 -18.30
C SER A 124 6.41 -16.07 -18.36
N THR A 125 5.82 -16.14 -19.56
CA THR A 125 4.39 -15.84 -19.71
C THR A 125 3.51 -16.76 -18.88
N ALA A 126 3.90 -18.03 -18.69
CA ALA A 126 3.22 -18.97 -17.82
C ALA A 126 3.21 -18.52 -16.35
N ASN A 127 4.36 -18.11 -15.81
CA ASN A 127 4.42 -17.63 -14.42
C ASN A 127 3.64 -16.32 -14.25
N LEU A 128 3.74 -15.39 -15.20
CA LEU A 128 3.02 -14.13 -15.13
C LEU A 128 1.50 -14.33 -15.24
N ALA A 129 1.08 -15.29 -16.04
CA ALA A 129 -0.31 -15.69 -16.16
C ALA A 129 -0.88 -16.19 -14.83
N ASP A 130 -0.13 -17.05 -14.12
CA ASP A 130 -0.55 -17.54 -12.81
C ASP A 130 -0.53 -16.39 -11.79
N ALA A 131 0.50 -15.54 -11.86
CA ALA A 131 0.66 -14.42 -10.95
C ALA A 131 -0.49 -13.42 -11.06
N HIS A 132 -0.93 -13.01 -12.25
CA HIS A 132 -2.00 -12.01 -12.38
C HIS A 132 -3.43 -12.58 -12.28
N PHE A 133 -3.58 -13.91 -12.23
CA PHE A 133 -4.86 -14.60 -12.13
C PHE A 133 -4.89 -15.44 -10.84
N SER A 134 -5.02 -14.79 -9.69
CA SER A 134 -5.00 -15.47 -8.39
C SER A 134 -6.38 -15.56 -7.76
N THR A 135 -6.74 -16.78 -7.35
CA THR A 135 -7.97 -17.07 -6.58
C THR A 135 -7.69 -17.31 -5.10
N ALA A 136 -6.46 -17.03 -4.64
CA ALA A 136 -6.08 -17.18 -3.25
C ALA A 136 -6.66 -16.04 -2.39
N PRO A 137 -7.23 -16.33 -1.21
CA PRO A 137 -7.63 -15.29 -0.26
C PRO A 137 -6.40 -14.52 0.30
N PRO A 138 -6.57 -13.27 0.77
CA PRO A 138 -7.82 -12.51 0.83
C PRO A 138 -8.12 -11.72 -0.46
N PHE A 139 -7.17 -11.62 -1.40
CA PHE A 139 -7.31 -10.82 -2.61
C PHE A 139 -7.52 -11.70 -3.85
N ILE A 140 -8.79 -11.97 -4.15
CA ILE A 140 -9.14 -12.70 -5.37
C ILE A 140 -9.15 -11.72 -6.54
N HIS A 141 -8.34 -11.98 -7.57
CA HIS A 141 -8.31 -11.18 -8.79
C HIS A 141 -8.20 -12.06 -10.04
N ASN A 142 -9.06 -11.81 -11.02
CA ASN A 142 -9.20 -12.65 -12.21
C ASN A 142 -8.50 -12.00 -13.41
N GLY A 143 -7.18 -11.86 -13.37
CA GLY A 143 -6.41 -11.26 -14.45
C GLY A 143 -6.36 -9.73 -14.41
N ASN A 144 -6.34 -9.12 -13.22
CA ASN A 144 -6.41 -7.67 -13.06
C ASN A 144 -5.33 -6.96 -13.89
N LEU A 145 -5.79 -6.17 -14.86
CA LEU A 145 -4.96 -5.49 -15.83
C LEU A 145 -5.47 -4.06 -16.07
N PHE A 146 -4.54 -3.12 -16.12
CA PHE A 146 -4.79 -1.74 -16.55
C PHE A 146 -3.67 -1.27 -17.49
N ALA A 147 -4.01 -1.05 -18.77
CA ALA A 147 -3.09 -0.63 -19.83
C ALA A 147 -3.69 0.55 -20.63
N PRO A 148 -3.61 1.79 -20.13
CA PRO A 148 -4.19 2.95 -20.79
C PRO A 148 -3.49 3.22 -22.13
N GLU A 149 -4.22 3.74 -23.12
CA GLU A 149 -3.65 4.12 -24.43
C GLU A 149 -2.63 5.25 -24.31
N ALA A 150 -2.87 6.18 -23.38
CA ALA A 150 -1.95 7.26 -23.05
C ALA A 150 -2.17 7.73 -21.62
N ILE A 151 -1.10 8.11 -20.94
CA ILE A 151 -1.17 8.80 -19.65
C ILE A 151 -0.87 10.27 -19.93
N LYS A 152 -1.93 11.07 -20.08
CA LYS A 152 -1.83 12.53 -20.19
C LYS A 152 -2.14 13.16 -18.84
N ALA A 153 -1.15 13.11 -17.95
CA ALA A 153 -1.28 13.60 -16.59
C ALA A 153 -0.70 15.02 -16.46
N SER A 154 -1.38 15.87 -15.68
CA SER A 154 -0.81 17.14 -15.20
C SER A 154 -0.95 17.21 -13.69
N VAL A 155 0.16 17.50 -13.01
CA VAL A 155 0.19 17.66 -11.56
C VAL A 155 0.13 19.14 -11.22
N THR A 156 -1.04 19.60 -10.77
CA THR A 156 -1.26 20.99 -10.35
C THR A 156 -1.24 21.12 -8.83
N PRO A 157 -0.93 22.31 -8.27
CA PRO A 157 -1.04 22.57 -6.84
C PRO A 157 -2.41 22.23 -6.25
N GLU A 158 -3.50 22.44 -7.01
CA GLU A 158 -4.86 22.16 -6.58
C GLU A 158 -5.11 20.66 -6.42
N ARG A 159 -4.63 19.84 -7.37
CA ARG A 159 -4.71 18.38 -7.29
C ARG A 159 -3.92 17.84 -6.09
N ILE A 160 -2.71 18.37 -5.86
CA ILE A 160 -1.88 18.00 -4.70
C ILE A 160 -2.60 18.38 -3.40
N ARG A 161 -3.10 19.63 -3.29
CA ARG A 161 -3.87 20.09 -2.11
C ARG A 161 -5.08 19.17 -1.86
N ARG A 162 -5.80 18.82 -2.92
CA ARG A 162 -6.98 17.97 -2.83
C ARG A 162 -6.61 16.55 -2.37
N ALA A 163 -5.57 15.95 -2.93
CA ALA A 163 -5.10 14.63 -2.52
C ALA A 163 -4.67 14.58 -1.04
N ILE A 164 -4.00 15.63 -0.53
CA ILE A 164 -3.66 15.73 0.89
C ILE A 164 -4.93 15.79 1.76
N PHE A 165 -5.90 16.63 1.37
CA PHE A 165 -7.17 16.73 2.07
C PHE A 165 -7.95 15.41 2.06
N ASP A 166 -8.09 14.78 0.89
CA ASP A 166 -8.84 13.53 0.72
C ASP A 166 -8.20 12.40 1.53
N ASN A 167 -6.87 12.32 1.58
CA ASN A 167 -6.22 11.31 2.41
C ASN A 167 -6.48 11.53 3.90
N ALA A 168 -6.34 12.77 4.39
CA ALA A 168 -6.64 13.11 5.78
C ALA A 168 -8.11 12.86 6.11
N TYR A 169 -9.01 13.17 5.18
CA TYR A 169 -10.44 12.94 5.32
C TYR A 169 -10.78 11.46 5.41
N ALA A 170 -10.18 10.61 4.57
CA ALA A 170 -10.36 9.17 4.62
C ALA A 170 -9.87 8.57 5.95
N LEU A 171 -8.71 9.02 6.47
CA LEU A 171 -8.22 8.59 7.78
C LEU A 171 -9.15 9.04 8.92
N ALA A 172 -9.70 10.26 8.86
CA ALA A 172 -10.59 10.80 9.87
C ALA A 172 -11.96 10.12 9.90
N ASN A 173 -12.49 9.74 8.73
CA ASN A 173 -13.86 9.24 8.55
C ASN A 173 -13.91 7.73 8.29
N GLY A 174 -12.87 7.00 8.71
CA GLY A 174 -12.89 5.54 8.72
C GLY A 174 -13.81 4.96 9.79
N ASP A 175 -14.01 3.65 9.73
CA ASP A 175 -14.85 2.87 10.64
C ASP A 175 -14.03 1.93 11.53
N ARG A 176 -14.66 0.96 12.20
CA ARG A 176 -13.94 -0.03 13.03
C ARG A 176 -12.89 -0.84 12.25
N PHE A 177 -12.95 -0.88 10.93
CA PHE A 177 -12.00 -1.61 10.09
C PHE A 177 -10.99 -0.71 9.40
N SER A 178 -11.20 0.62 9.37
CA SER A 178 -10.40 1.57 8.61
C SER A 178 -10.15 2.92 9.31
N GLY A 179 -9.12 3.64 8.89
CA GLY A 179 -8.78 4.96 9.42
C GLY A 179 -8.37 4.95 10.90
N LEU A 180 -8.51 6.10 11.57
CA LEU A 180 -8.09 6.27 12.97
C LEU A 180 -8.86 5.35 13.94
N THR A 181 -10.13 5.07 13.66
CA THR A 181 -11.01 4.21 14.47
C THR A 181 -10.55 2.75 14.45
N ALA A 182 -9.88 2.29 13.40
CA ALA A 182 -9.29 0.96 13.34
C ALA A 182 -8.18 0.74 14.39
N LEU A 183 -7.50 1.80 14.84
CA LEU A 183 -6.49 1.70 15.90
C LEU A 183 -7.12 1.36 17.25
N ASP A 184 -8.33 1.87 17.52
CA ASP A 184 -9.09 1.50 18.72
C ASP A 184 -9.53 0.04 18.64
N THR A 185 -9.99 -0.38 17.46
CA THR A 185 -10.38 -1.79 17.24
C THR A 185 -9.19 -2.74 17.40
N TRP A 186 -7.99 -2.32 16.98
CA TRP A 186 -6.77 -3.09 17.23
C TRP A 186 -6.46 -3.18 18.72
N ILE A 187 -6.57 -2.08 19.48
CA ILE A 187 -6.38 -2.09 20.94
C ILE A 187 -7.37 -3.05 21.62
N ASP A 188 -8.66 -2.94 21.29
CA ASP A 188 -9.70 -3.82 21.83
C ASP A 188 -9.45 -5.30 21.49
N GLY A 189 -8.87 -5.56 20.31
CA GLY A 189 -8.50 -6.88 19.83
C GLY A 189 -7.27 -7.51 20.51
N LEU A 190 -6.44 -6.76 21.25
CA LEU A 190 -5.18 -7.29 21.82
C LEU A 190 -5.36 -8.52 22.70
N SER A 191 -6.52 -8.67 23.35
CA SER A 191 -6.84 -9.88 24.12
C SER A 191 -6.97 -11.13 23.24
N HIS A 192 -7.53 -10.99 22.03
CA HIS A 192 -7.59 -12.06 21.04
C HIS A 192 -6.21 -12.38 20.48
N TRP A 193 -5.37 -11.37 20.24
CA TRP A 193 -3.97 -11.58 19.84
C TRP A 193 -3.22 -12.38 20.90
N ALA A 194 -3.39 -12.06 22.19
CA ALA A 194 -2.74 -12.78 23.27
C ALA A 194 -3.21 -14.25 23.42
N ALA A 195 -4.45 -14.53 23.03
CA ALA A 195 -5.04 -15.87 23.09
C ALA A 195 -4.67 -16.76 21.88
N ASP A 196 -4.20 -16.17 20.78
CA ASP A 196 -3.78 -16.92 19.58
C ASP A 196 -2.47 -17.68 19.81
N GLU A 197 -2.43 -18.97 19.48
CA GLU A 197 -1.23 -19.80 19.68
C GLU A 197 -0.02 -19.31 18.87
N ASN A 198 -0.27 -18.63 17.75
CA ASN A 198 0.73 -18.12 16.82
C ASN A 198 0.94 -16.60 16.96
N TRP A 199 0.59 -16.00 18.10
CA TRP A 199 0.67 -14.55 18.32
C TRP A 199 2.05 -13.96 17.99
N ARG A 200 3.14 -14.70 18.24
CA ARG A 200 4.51 -14.27 17.88
C ARG A 200 4.67 -14.07 16.38
N TRP A 201 4.16 -15.01 15.59
CA TRP A 201 4.17 -14.89 14.15
C TRP A 201 3.29 -13.73 13.69
N SER A 202 2.11 -13.55 14.28
CA SER A 202 1.20 -12.44 13.96
C SER A 202 1.84 -11.07 14.23
N LEU A 203 2.52 -10.89 15.37
CA LEU A 203 3.25 -9.66 15.69
C LEU A 203 4.44 -9.46 14.74
N ARG A 204 5.15 -10.54 14.40
CA ARG A 204 6.23 -10.52 13.42
C ARG A 204 5.74 -10.05 12.06
N PHE A 205 4.62 -10.60 11.61
CA PHE A 205 3.97 -10.23 10.36
C PHE A 205 3.54 -8.76 10.38
N ALA A 206 2.89 -8.30 11.44
CA ALA A 206 2.46 -6.91 11.60
C ALA A 206 3.62 -5.91 11.57
N TYR A 207 4.75 -6.17 12.26
CA TYR A 207 5.89 -5.27 12.16
C TYR A 207 6.48 -5.27 10.75
N GLN A 208 6.51 -6.42 10.06
CA GLN A 208 7.03 -6.48 8.69
C GLN A 208 6.16 -5.65 7.76
N VAL A 209 4.83 -5.71 7.91
CA VAL A 209 3.92 -4.85 7.12
C VAL A 209 4.21 -3.37 7.36
N ILE A 210 4.46 -2.96 8.60
CA ILE A 210 4.71 -1.55 8.93
C ILE A 210 6.09 -1.09 8.46
N GLU A 211 7.15 -1.89 8.67
CA GLU A 211 8.53 -1.40 8.58
C GLU A 211 9.33 -1.97 7.40
N LYS A 212 8.89 -3.10 6.82
CA LYS A 212 9.66 -3.85 5.83
C LYS A 212 8.98 -4.05 4.48
N ARG A 213 7.65 -3.98 4.41
CA ARG A 213 6.91 -4.23 3.17
C ARG A 213 6.52 -2.89 2.53
N GLY A 214 7.24 -2.52 1.47
CA GLY A 214 7.06 -1.26 0.73
C GLY A 214 8.13 -0.22 1.04
N THR A 215 8.13 0.85 0.25
CA THR A 215 9.18 1.88 0.30
C THR A 215 9.07 2.78 1.54
N GLY A 216 10.21 3.02 2.19
CA GLY A 216 10.38 4.06 3.22
C GLY A 216 10.05 3.66 4.67
N GLY A 217 9.48 2.46 4.90
CA GLY A 217 9.13 1.99 6.25
C GLY A 217 8.05 2.86 6.93
N ALA A 218 7.92 2.76 8.26
CA ALA A 218 6.99 3.57 9.06
C ALA A 218 5.53 3.58 8.55
N GLY A 219 5.08 2.51 7.92
CA GLY A 219 3.78 2.41 7.27
C GLY A 219 3.57 3.44 6.17
N PHE A 220 4.60 3.71 5.36
CA PHE A 220 4.65 4.74 4.30
C PHE A 220 4.63 6.20 4.78
N ARG A 221 4.64 6.47 6.09
CA ARG A 221 4.61 7.86 6.59
C ARG A 221 5.91 8.61 6.28
N THR A 222 7.05 7.92 6.17
CA THR A 222 8.30 8.51 5.69
C THR A 222 8.15 8.99 4.23
N LEU A 223 7.68 8.11 3.34
CA LEU A 223 7.46 8.42 1.94
C LEU A 223 6.44 9.56 1.75
N TYR A 224 5.37 9.56 2.56
CA TYR A 224 4.39 10.64 2.54
C TYR A 224 4.94 11.95 3.13
N ALA A 225 5.85 11.92 4.10
CA ALA A 225 6.55 13.11 4.55
C ALA A 225 7.41 13.72 3.45
N ASP A 226 8.08 12.89 2.63
CA ASP A 226 8.85 13.34 1.47
C ASP A 226 7.94 13.99 0.42
N PHE A 227 6.74 13.43 0.20
CA PHE A 227 5.72 14.06 -0.64
C PHE A 227 5.30 15.43 -0.11
N LEU A 228 5.03 15.55 1.20
CA LEU A 228 4.66 16.82 1.81
C LEU A 228 5.80 17.84 1.72
N GLU A 229 7.05 17.41 1.84
CA GLU A 229 8.24 18.24 1.65
C GLU A 229 8.28 18.79 0.20
N GLU A 230 8.12 17.91 -0.81
CA GLU A 230 8.03 18.31 -2.21
C GLU A 230 6.86 19.28 -2.48
N ALA A 231 5.70 19.03 -1.85
CA ALA A 231 4.51 19.87 -1.96
C ALA A 231 4.71 21.24 -1.29
N SER A 232 5.42 21.30 -0.17
CA SER A 232 5.65 22.53 0.61
C SER A 232 6.38 23.63 -0.17
N ALA A 233 7.17 23.23 -1.18
CA ALA A 233 7.85 24.15 -2.08
C ALA A 233 6.88 24.95 -2.97
N ARG A 234 5.66 24.44 -3.20
CA ARG A 234 4.66 25.07 -4.09
C ARG A 234 3.35 25.42 -3.38
N ILE A 235 3.06 24.81 -2.25
CA ILE A 235 1.80 24.98 -1.51
C ILE A 235 2.13 25.55 -0.14
N THR A 236 2.03 26.88 -0.01
CA THR A 236 2.40 27.61 1.20
C THR A 236 1.67 27.10 2.44
N VAL A 237 0.40 26.74 2.31
CA VAL A 237 -0.39 26.22 3.43
C VAL A 237 0.15 24.90 3.99
N VAL A 238 0.77 24.04 3.18
CA VAL A 238 1.42 22.79 3.66
C VAL A 238 2.59 23.12 4.59
N ARG A 239 3.40 24.11 4.20
CA ARG A 239 4.54 24.60 4.99
C ARG A 239 4.07 25.33 6.25
N ASP A 240 3.15 26.28 6.11
CA ASP A 240 2.74 27.16 7.20
C ASP A 240 1.95 26.37 8.28
N ALA A 241 1.23 25.32 7.88
CA ALA A 241 0.57 24.39 8.79
C ALA A 241 1.51 23.33 9.40
N LYS A 242 2.80 23.31 9.01
CA LYS A 242 3.83 22.37 9.49
C LYS A 242 3.45 20.90 9.28
N LEU A 243 2.85 20.59 8.13
CA LEU A 243 2.35 19.23 7.85
C LEU A 243 3.49 18.22 7.74
N VAL A 244 4.65 18.63 7.22
CA VAL A 244 5.84 17.77 7.10
C VAL A 244 6.31 17.30 8.47
N GLU A 245 6.46 18.21 9.42
CA GLU A 245 6.94 17.89 10.77
C GLU A 245 5.95 17.01 11.53
N LEU A 246 4.64 17.27 11.37
CA LEU A 246 3.60 16.42 11.95
C LEU A 246 3.66 15.00 11.37
N MET A 247 3.82 14.87 10.06
CA MET A 247 3.94 13.56 9.38
C MET A 247 5.21 12.82 9.76
N ARG A 248 6.36 13.50 9.89
CA ARG A 248 7.59 12.89 10.42
C ARG A 248 7.41 12.41 11.85
N GLY A 249 6.64 13.12 12.66
CA GLY A 249 6.24 12.67 13.99
C GLY A 249 5.39 11.39 13.95
N ALA A 250 4.44 11.31 13.02
CA ALA A 250 3.65 10.09 12.80
C ALA A 250 4.52 8.93 12.32
N ALA A 251 5.45 9.17 11.39
CA ALA A 251 6.41 8.17 10.93
C ALA A 251 7.24 7.59 12.09
N ALA A 252 7.79 8.46 12.95
CA ALA A 252 8.53 8.02 14.13
C ALA A 252 7.68 7.19 15.10
N ALA A 253 6.39 7.51 15.25
CA ALA A 253 5.47 6.72 16.08
C ALA A 253 5.20 5.34 15.46
N TRP A 254 4.99 5.26 14.15
CA TRP A 254 4.80 3.99 13.43
C TRP A 254 6.03 3.08 13.50
N SER A 255 7.23 3.60 13.25
CA SER A 255 8.46 2.81 13.43
C SER A 255 8.67 2.40 14.88
N GLY A 256 8.28 3.25 15.84
CA GLY A 256 8.25 2.90 17.26
C GLY A 256 7.33 1.71 17.56
N LEU A 257 6.11 1.71 17.02
CA LEU A 257 5.18 0.58 17.11
C LEU A 257 5.78 -0.67 16.46
N ALA A 258 6.34 -0.58 15.26
CA ALA A 258 6.98 -1.71 14.60
C ALA A 258 8.14 -2.30 15.44
N ALA A 259 8.94 -1.45 16.09
CA ALA A 259 10.00 -1.91 16.98
C ALA A 259 9.44 -2.66 18.19
N VAL A 260 8.37 -2.17 18.81
CA VAL A 260 7.68 -2.85 19.92
C VAL A 260 7.14 -4.20 19.47
N LEU A 261 6.43 -4.26 18.34
CA LEU A 261 5.89 -5.51 17.78
C LEU A 261 6.99 -6.53 17.47
N LYS A 262 8.13 -6.07 16.92
CA LYS A 262 9.29 -6.92 16.66
C LYS A 262 9.86 -7.51 17.96
N MET A 263 10.09 -6.68 18.98
CA MET A 263 10.59 -7.17 20.27
C MET A 263 9.59 -8.11 20.94
N ALA A 264 8.31 -7.77 20.91
CA ALA A 264 7.23 -8.59 21.43
C ALA A 264 7.16 -9.96 20.75
N SER A 265 7.38 -10.03 19.43
CA SER A 265 7.38 -11.30 18.69
C SER A 265 8.44 -12.31 19.15
N GLU A 266 9.46 -11.87 19.89
CA GLU A 266 10.51 -12.71 20.47
C GLU A 266 10.37 -12.87 22.00
N ALA A 267 9.36 -12.25 22.62
CA ALA A 267 9.15 -12.29 24.06
C ALA A 267 8.55 -13.63 24.53
N THR A 268 8.72 -13.95 25.82
CA THR A 268 8.14 -15.15 26.44
C THR A 268 6.63 -15.04 26.66
N THR A 269 6.14 -13.82 26.91
CA THR A 269 4.74 -13.50 27.21
C THR A 269 4.27 -12.34 26.32
N PHE A 270 2.97 -12.30 26.00
CA PHE A 270 2.39 -11.23 25.19
C PHE A 270 2.38 -9.89 25.96
N PRO A 271 3.11 -8.85 25.50
CA PRO A 271 3.25 -7.60 26.25
C PRO A 271 2.13 -6.60 25.88
N SER A 272 0.89 -6.90 26.28
CA SER A 272 -0.30 -6.12 25.88
C SER A 272 -0.17 -4.62 26.18
N ALA A 273 0.31 -4.27 27.37
CA ALA A 273 0.42 -2.86 27.80
C ALA A 273 1.42 -2.05 26.95
N ASP A 274 2.54 -2.65 26.56
CA ASP A 274 3.55 -1.97 25.73
C ASP A 274 3.04 -1.75 24.30
N ILE A 275 2.32 -2.74 23.75
CA ILE A 275 1.71 -2.66 22.42
C ILE A 275 0.61 -1.59 22.42
N GLU A 276 -0.29 -1.63 23.40
CA GLU A 276 -1.36 -0.64 23.56
C GLU A 276 -0.80 0.79 23.68
N LEU A 277 0.25 0.99 24.48
CA LEU A 277 0.92 2.29 24.62
C LEU A 277 1.49 2.77 23.27
N ALA A 278 2.08 1.87 22.49
CA ALA A 278 2.63 2.19 21.18
C ALA A 278 1.53 2.54 20.16
N ILE A 279 0.42 1.80 20.13
CA ILE A 279 -0.73 2.11 19.25
C ILE A 279 -1.34 3.47 19.64
N ASN A 280 -1.50 3.75 20.93
CA ASN A 280 -1.99 5.05 21.40
C ASN A 280 -1.07 6.22 20.99
N ARG A 281 0.24 6.00 20.98
CA ARG A 281 1.20 6.99 20.48
C ARG A 281 1.03 7.23 18.98
N VAL A 282 0.85 6.18 18.18
CA VAL A 282 0.51 6.31 16.74
C VAL A 282 -0.77 7.13 16.57
N LYS A 283 -1.84 6.75 17.26
CA LYS A 283 -3.14 7.44 17.21
C LYS A 283 -3.02 8.92 17.51
N SER A 284 -2.27 9.28 18.55
CA SER A 284 -2.04 10.68 18.95
C SER A 284 -1.33 11.50 17.87
N HIS A 285 -0.29 10.95 17.26
CA HIS A 285 0.44 11.63 16.19
C HIS A 285 -0.39 11.76 14.90
N GLU A 286 -1.04 10.68 14.49
CA GLU A 286 -1.91 10.66 13.31
C GLU A 286 -3.08 11.63 13.46
N SER A 287 -3.75 11.64 14.61
CA SER A 287 -4.87 12.54 14.88
C SER A 287 -4.46 14.02 14.82
N ARG A 288 -3.24 14.36 15.27
CA ARG A 288 -2.72 15.73 15.16
C ARG A 288 -2.45 16.14 13.71
N TYR A 289 -1.85 15.24 12.92
CA TYR A 289 -1.64 15.46 11.49
C TYR A 289 -2.98 15.63 10.77
N VAL A 290 -3.88 14.64 10.90
CA VAL A 290 -5.19 14.60 10.23
C VAL A 290 -6.00 15.85 10.54
N LYS A 291 -6.14 16.20 11.83
CA LYS A 291 -6.87 17.42 12.22
C LYS A 291 -6.26 18.67 11.58
N ARG A 292 -4.93 18.82 11.65
CA ARG A 292 -4.25 19.99 11.10
C ARG A 292 -4.40 20.08 9.59
N ALA A 293 -4.29 18.95 8.88
CA ALA A 293 -4.43 18.90 7.43
C ALA A 293 -5.85 19.30 7.01
N LEU A 294 -6.88 18.77 7.69
CA LEU A 294 -8.28 19.14 7.42
C LEU A 294 -8.57 20.62 7.75
N ASP A 295 -8.10 21.12 8.89
CA ASP A 295 -8.30 22.52 9.28
C ASP A 295 -7.61 23.51 8.33
N ALA A 296 -6.45 23.12 7.77
CA ALA A 296 -5.67 23.99 6.90
C ALA A 296 -6.08 23.88 5.42
N LEU A 297 -6.60 22.74 4.99
CA LEU A 297 -6.88 22.43 3.59
C LEU A 297 -8.38 22.32 3.25
N GLY A 298 -9.26 22.31 4.25
CA GLY A 298 -10.71 22.49 4.05
C GLY A 298 -11.01 23.92 3.62
#